data_AF-A0A969KMU8-F1
#
_entry.id   AF-A0A969KMU8-F1
#
_cell.length_a   1.000
_cell.length_b   1.000
_cell.length_c   1.000
_cell.angle_alpha   90.00
_cell.angle_beta   90.00
_cell.angle_gamma   90.00
#
_symmetry.space_group_name_H-M   'P 1'
#
loop_
_entity.id
_entity.type
_entity.pdbx_description
1 polymer ?
#
loop_
_entity_poly.entity_id
_entity_poly.type
_entity_poly.pdbx_seq_one_letter_code
_entity_poly.pdbx_strand_id
1 'polypeptide(L)'
;MYGGGGNSGAALKSDFIELFNASSEAVDLHGWSVQYASATGTSWKITSLDGKSIRGHGYLLIKEASGDNGVDDGTALANPDLSGDIAMSATSGRVRLIKPDGATTADLVGYGDAIEAEGGPTPKLSNTTAAVRADAGCRDTSNNAADFEINTPRPRNSSAPEYTCSGVDPIETPTETLTETPTETPTPTSTETPTEIIVPTETSTATATPTFPSVDTATPTATATATYLPLPDTPTATATSSPTAPPTAVAVVPCPATLSPATSLHRTER
;
A
#
# COMPACT_ATOMS: atom_id res chain seq x y z
N MET A 1 8.27 -9.38 -4.21
CA MET A 1 9.38 -10.12 -3.57
C MET A 1 9.23 -11.63 -3.76
N TYR A 2 10.32 -12.37 -3.55
CA TYR A 2 10.37 -13.83 -3.61
C TYR A 2 11.40 -14.38 -2.62
N GLY A 3 10.98 -15.32 -1.77
CA GLY A 3 11.84 -15.96 -0.75
C GLY A 3 12.01 -17.47 -0.94
N GLY A 4 11.73 -17.97 -2.15
CA GLY A 4 11.77 -19.40 -2.47
C GLY A 4 13.09 -19.85 -3.11
N GLY A 5 14.05 -18.95 -3.28
CA GLY A 5 15.23 -19.14 -4.10
C GLY A 5 16.08 -20.31 -3.64
N GLY A 6 16.54 -21.14 -4.57
CA GLY A 6 17.52 -22.17 -4.24
C GLY A 6 16.97 -23.40 -3.53
N ASN A 7 15.71 -23.38 -3.12
CA ASN A 7 15.03 -24.52 -2.47
C ASN A 7 14.65 -25.61 -3.49
N SER A 8 14.44 -26.84 -3.01
CA SER A 8 13.92 -27.91 -3.88
C SER A 8 12.58 -27.51 -4.50
N GLY A 9 12.49 -27.62 -5.83
CA GLY A 9 11.33 -27.15 -6.61
C GLY A 9 11.24 -25.63 -6.76
N ALA A 10 12.30 -24.87 -6.45
CA ALA A 10 12.32 -23.43 -6.66
C ALA A 10 12.23 -23.05 -8.13
N ALA A 11 11.48 -22.00 -8.42
CA ALA A 11 11.46 -21.38 -9.73
C ALA A 11 12.81 -20.71 -10.04
N LEU A 12 13.37 -19.98 -9.08
CA LEU A 12 14.62 -19.23 -9.23
C LEU A 12 15.69 -19.72 -8.26
N LYS A 13 16.96 -19.45 -8.57
CA LYS A 13 18.08 -19.83 -7.69
C LYS A 13 18.25 -18.90 -6.49
N SER A 14 17.78 -17.67 -6.63
CA SER A 14 17.99 -16.62 -5.64
C SER A 14 16.70 -15.99 -5.17
N ASP A 15 16.69 -15.62 -3.90
CA ASP A 15 15.69 -14.72 -3.32
C ASP A 15 15.86 -13.32 -3.93
N PHE A 16 14.78 -12.53 -3.93
CA PHE A 16 14.88 -11.13 -4.33
C PHE A 16 13.82 -10.23 -3.71
N ILE A 17 14.19 -8.96 -3.63
CA ILE A 17 13.31 -7.83 -3.36
C ILE A 17 13.38 -6.91 -4.58
N GLU A 18 12.22 -6.44 -5.04
CA GLU A 18 12.11 -5.46 -6.12
C GLU A 18 11.43 -4.22 -5.56
N LEU A 19 12.02 -3.05 -5.81
CA LEU A 19 11.43 -1.76 -5.48
C LEU A 19 10.95 -1.10 -6.77
N PHE A 20 9.82 -0.38 -6.67
CA PHE A 20 9.29 0.45 -7.74
C PHE A 20 9.14 1.88 -7.25
N ASN A 21 9.55 2.84 -8.07
CA ASN A 21 9.34 4.26 -7.81
C ASN A 21 8.08 4.73 -8.55
N ALA A 22 7.00 4.95 -7.82
CA ALA A 22 5.74 5.43 -8.38
C ALA A 22 5.76 6.91 -8.79
N SER A 23 6.72 7.70 -8.29
CA SER A 23 6.87 9.11 -8.65
C SER A 23 7.50 9.30 -10.02
N SER A 24 7.32 10.49 -10.59
CA SER A 24 7.96 10.91 -11.84
C SER A 24 9.43 11.28 -11.68
N GLU A 25 9.86 11.59 -10.45
CA GLU A 25 11.22 12.04 -10.16
C GLU A 25 12.11 10.87 -9.74
N ALA A 26 13.42 10.99 -9.98
CA ALA A 26 14.37 10.03 -9.47
C ALA A 26 14.47 10.12 -7.94
N VAL A 27 14.54 8.96 -7.27
CA VAL A 27 14.74 8.87 -5.82
C VAL A 27 16.16 8.36 -5.55
N ASP A 28 16.95 9.16 -4.84
CA ASP A 28 18.25 8.76 -4.30
C ASP A 28 18.05 7.91 -3.04
N LEU A 29 18.72 6.76 -3.00
CA LEU A 29 18.61 5.79 -1.92
C LEU A 29 19.80 5.81 -0.96
N HIS A 30 20.64 6.86 -0.97
CA HIS A 30 21.67 7.04 0.04
C HIS A 30 21.08 7.02 1.47
N GLY A 31 21.61 6.13 2.31
CA GLY A 31 21.16 5.90 3.68
C GLY A 31 19.91 5.01 3.80
N TRP A 32 19.22 4.68 2.71
CA TRP A 32 18.07 3.80 2.74
C TRP A 32 18.50 2.33 2.90
N SER A 33 17.59 1.51 3.40
CA SER A 33 17.79 0.05 3.45
C SER A 33 16.51 -0.73 3.17
N VAL A 34 16.65 -1.88 2.53
CA VAL A 34 15.63 -2.94 2.65
C VAL A 34 16.00 -3.83 3.82
N GLN A 35 14.98 -4.24 4.57
CA GLN A 35 15.17 -5.10 5.73
C GLN A 35 14.17 -6.23 5.75
N TYR A 36 14.59 -7.36 6.28
CA TYR A 36 13.78 -8.57 6.34
C TYR A 36 13.76 -9.18 7.75
N ALA A 37 12.60 -9.69 8.14
CA ALA A 37 12.43 -10.51 9.33
C ALA A 37 11.49 -11.70 9.03
N SER A 38 11.65 -12.78 9.79
CA SER A 38 10.70 -13.90 9.73
C SER A 38 9.31 -13.47 10.22
N ALA A 39 8.26 -14.23 9.87
CA ALA A 39 6.85 -13.88 10.11
C ALA A 39 6.50 -13.38 11.52
N THR A 40 7.21 -13.84 12.55
CA THR A 40 7.05 -13.43 13.96
C THR A 40 8.35 -12.96 14.62
N GLY A 41 9.47 -12.99 13.90
CA GLY A 41 10.78 -12.65 14.44
C GLY A 41 10.94 -11.14 14.67
N THR A 42 11.75 -10.77 15.66
CA THR A 42 12.00 -9.37 16.03
C THR A 42 13.35 -8.85 15.52
N SER A 43 14.22 -9.74 15.04
CA SER A 43 15.52 -9.39 14.47
C SER A 43 15.40 -9.13 12.96
N TRP A 44 15.83 -7.95 12.55
CA TRP A 44 15.82 -7.53 11.14
C TRP A 44 17.23 -7.70 10.53
N LYS A 45 17.30 -8.38 9.40
CA LYS A 45 18.47 -8.40 8.51
C LYS A 45 18.39 -7.21 7.56
N ILE A 46 19.53 -6.66 7.16
CA ILE A 46 19.60 -5.37 6.45
C ILE A 46 20.46 -5.52 5.20
N THR A 47 19.94 -5.05 4.06
CA THR A 47 20.71 -4.76 2.86
C THR A 47 20.68 -3.24 2.64
N SER A 48 21.84 -2.59 2.73
CA SER A 48 21.96 -1.14 2.45
C SER A 48 21.75 -0.88 0.96
N LEU A 49 21.04 0.22 0.64
CA LEU A 49 20.80 0.67 -0.74
C LEU A 49 21.74 1.80 -1.16
N ASP A 50 22.81 2.04 -0.40
CA ASP A 50 23.77 3.10 -0.68
C ASP A 50 24.35 3.04 -2.11
N GLY A 51 24.44 4.20 -2.75
CA GLY A 51 24.94 4.32 -4.12
C GLY A 51 23.96 3.82 -5.18
N LYS A 52 22.69 3.62 -4.83
CA LYS A 52 21.60 3.33 -5.77
C LYS A 52 20.64 4.51 -5.86
N SER A 53 19.98 4.58 -7.01
CA SER A 53 18.87 5.49 -7.26
C SER A 53 17.85 4.77 -8.13
N ILE A 54 16.57 5.08 -7.95
CA ILE A 54 15.51 4.58 -8.83
C ILE A 54 15.00 5.75 -9.66
N ARG A 55 15.16 5.68 -10.97
CA ARG A 55 14.54 6.65 -11.90
C ARG A 55 13.02 6.71 -11.69
N GLY A 56 12.40 7.81 -12.07
CA GLY A 56 10.94 7.91 -12.06
C GLY A 56 10.31 6.74 -12.82
N HIS A 57 9.20 6.21 -12.29
CA HIS A 57 8.49 5.07 -12.86
C HIS A 57 9.40 3.85 -13.12
N GLY A 58 10.42 3.67 -12.30
CA GLY A 58 11.49 2.68 -12.48
C GLY A 58 11.55 1.61 -11.42
N TYR A 59 12.40 0.63 -11.69
CA TYR A 59 12.60 -0.54 -10.85
C TYR A 59 14.03 -0.60 -10.32
N LEU A 60 14.19 -1.21 -9.15
CA LEU A 60 15.48 -1.63 -8.61
C LEU A 60 15.36 -3.08 -8.15
N LEU A 61 16.20 -3.95 -8.69
CA LEU A 61 16.27 -5.35 -8.30
C LEU A 61 17.41 -5.58 -7.33
N ILE A 62 17.05 -6.03 -6.13
CA ILE A 62 17.98 -6.50 -5.11
C ILE A 62 17.92 -8.03 -5.10
N LYS A 63 19.00 -8.65 -5.58
CA LYS A 63 19.22 -10.08 -5.41
C LYS A 63 19.62 -10.33 -3.96
N GLU A 64 19.06 -11.36 -3.35
CA GLU A 64 19.40 -11.75 -1.97
C GLU A 64 20.08 -13.14 -1.97
N ALA A 65 19.85 -13.95 -0.92
CA ALA A 65 20.49 -15.25 -0.80
C ALA A 65 20.22 -16.17 -2.00
N SER A 66 21.22 -16.99 -2.34
CA SER A 66 21.12 -18.03 -3.36
C SER A 66 21.23 -19.41 -2.71
N GLY A 67 20.58 -20.41 -3.30
CA GLY A 67 20.78 -21.82 -2.96
C GLY A 67 21.17 -22.66 -4.16
N ASP A 68 21.02 -23.98 -4.04
CA ASP A 68 21.56 -24.95 -4.99
C ASP A 68 20.59 -25.30 -6.14
N ASN A 69 19.30 -25.04 -5.97
CA ASN A 69 18.24 -25.42 -6.92
C ASN A 69 17.66 -24.21 -7.67
N GLY A 70 16.74 -24.47 -8.60
CA GLY A 70 16.11 -23.43 -9.42
C GLY A 70 17.02 -22.93 -10.54
N VAL A 71 16.48 -22.05 -11.38
CA VAL A 71 17.21 -21.44 -12.49
C VAL A 71 17.03 -19.93 -12.42
N ASP A 72 18.11 -19.15 -12.42
CA ASP A 72 17.96 -17.72 -12.62
C ASP A 72 17.47 -17.53 -14.06
N ASP A 73 16.26 -16.98 -14.23
CA ASP A 73 15.70 -16.67 -15.55
C ASP A 73 16.52 -15.55 -16.21
N GLY A 74 17.58 -16.00 -16.87
CA GLY A 74 18.18 -15.43 -18.09
C GLY A 74 18.94 -14.12 -17.96
N THR A 75 18.36 -13.04 -17.43
CA THR A 75 18.95 -11.70 -17.56
C THR A 75 18.86 -10.84 -16.31
N ALA A 76 17.68 -10.72 -15.69
CA ALA A 76 17.49 -9.77 -14.59
C ALA A 76 18.24 -10.21 -13.33
N LEU A 77 18.10 -11.48 -12.92
CA LEU A 77 18.88 -12.02 -11.79
C LEU A 77 20.33 -12.38 -12.13
N ALA A 78 20.64 -12.50 -13.43
CA ALA A 78 22.03 -12.57 -13.89
C ALA A 78 22.74 -11.20 -13.72
N ASN A 79 21.98 -10.10 -13.85
CA ASN A 79 22.47 -8.72 -13.72
C ASN A 79 21.57 -7.91 -12.76
N PRO A 80 21.55 -8.25 -11.46
CA PRO A 80 20.79 -7.46 -10.49
C PRO A 80 21.44 -6.09 -10.29
N ASP A 81 20.66 -5.09 -9.88
CA ASP A 81 21.19 -3.74 -9.62
C ASP A 81 22.05 -3.72 -8.36
N LEU A 82 21.70 -4.57 -7.39
CA LEU A 82 22.35 -4.73 -6.11
C LEU A 82 22.27 -6.20 -5.66
N SER A 83 23.24 -6.64 -4.85
CA SER A 83 23.19 -7.95 -4.20
C SER A 83 23.37 -7.82 -2.69
N GLY A 84 22.47 -8.44 -1.93
CA GLY A 84 22.58 -8.76 -0.52
C GLY A 84 22.72 -10.28 -0.31
N ASP A 85 22.58 -10.71 0.94
CA ASP A 85 22.73 -12.09 1.39
C ASP A 85 21.61 -12.54 2.33
N ILE A 86 20.48 -11.82 2.35
CA ILE A 86 19.35 -12.13 3.22
C ILE A 86 18.67 -13.42 2.75
N ALA A 87 18.75 -14.47 3.56
CA ALA A 87 17.90 -15.64 3.38
C ALA A 87 16.46 -15.32 3.79
N MET A 88 15.54 -15.42 2.84
CA MET A 88 14.13 -15.16 3.05
C MET A 88 13.33 -16.47 3.17
N SER A 89 12.17 -16.39 3.81
CA SER A 89 11.27 -17.53 3.95
C SER A 89 10.44 -17.68 2.68
N ALA A 90 10.33 -18.92 2.20
CA ALA A 90 9.51 -19.24 1.03
C ALA A 90 8.01 -19.11 1.29
N THR A 91 7.58 -19.01 2.55
CA THR A 91 6.15 -19.11 2.90
C THR A 91 5.60 -17.92 3.68
N SER A 92 6.34 -17.44 4.67
CA SER A 92 5.86 -16.40 5.60
C SER A 92 7.02 -15.53 6.09
N GLY A 93 6.90 -14.21 6.02
CA GLY A 93 7.97 -13.26 6.35
C GLY A 93 7.54 -11.80 6.17
N ARG A 94 8.46 -10.87 6.40
CA ARG A 94 8.22 -9.42 6.28
C ARG A 94 9.39 -8.71 5.65
N VAL A 95 9.11 -7.75 4.78
CA VAL A 95 10.09 -6.86 4.16
C VAL A 95 9.67 -5.42 4.43
N ARG A 96 10.61 -4.58 4.85
CA ARG A 96 10.38 -3.13 5.01
C ARG A 96 11.43 -2.32 4.28
N LEU A 97 11.02 -1.19 3.73
CA LEU A 97 11.90 -0.16 3.19
C LEU A 97 12.04 0.94 4.25
N ILE A 98 13.27 1.20 4.70
CA ILE A 98 13.57 2.19 5.73
C ILE A 98 14.29 3.39 5.12
N LYS A 99 13.85 4.59 5.51
CA LYS A 99 14.41 5.88 5.11
C LYS A 99 15.80 6.13 5.73
N PRO A 100 16.54 7.18 5.29
CA PRO A 100 17.90 7.45 5.76
C PRO A 100 18.04 7.74 7.25
N ASP A 101 16.93 8.08 7.93
CA ASP A 101 16.90 8.27 9.38
C ASP A 101 17.05 6.95 10.17
N GLY A 102 16.98 5.80 9.49
CA GLY A 102 17.08 4.47 10.09
C GLY A 102 15.85 4.04 10.90
N ALA A 103 14.78 4.83 10.92
CA ALA A 103 13.61 4.62 11.78
C ALA A 103 12.28 4.67 11.02
N THR A 104 12.14 5.56 10.04
CA THR A 104 10.89 5.73 9.31
C THR A 104 10.75 4.65 8.25
N THR A 105 9.71 3.84 8.38
CA THR A 105 9.28 2.90 7.35
C THR A 105 8.59 3.66 6.22
N ALA A 106 9.10 3.53 5.00
CA ALA A 106 8.50 4.06 3.79
C ALA A 106 7.46 3.11 3.17
N ASP A 107 7.71 1.81 3.25
CA ASP A 107 6.82 0.73 2.78
C ASP A 107 7.06 -0.51 3.64
N LEU A 108 6.02 -1.27 3.94
CA LEU A 108 6.06 -2.54 4.65
C LEU A 108 5.17 -3.58 3.95
N VAL A 109 5.77 -4.72 3.63
CA VAL A 109 5.06 -5.86 3.06
C VAL A 109 5.21 -7.08 3.95
N GLY A 110 4.10 -7.55 4.52
CA GLY A 110 3.99 -8.83 5.21
C GLY A 110 3.36 -9.90 4.32
N TYR A 111 3.83 -11.15 4.41
CA TYR A 111 3.27 -12.28 3.67
C TYR A 111 3.09 -13.53 4.54
N GLY A 112 2.07 -14.32 4.22
CA GLY A 112 1.70 -15.50 5.00
C GLY A 112 1.25 -15.12 6.41
N ASP A 113 1.81 -15.78 7.43
CA ASP A 113 1.46 -15.57 8.84
C ASP A 113 2.19 -14.37 9.48
N ALA A 114 2.54 -13.36 8.69
CA ALA A 114 3.26 -12.18 9.16
C ALA A 114 2.44 -11.40 10.20
N ILE A 115 3.08 -11.03 11.31
CA ILE A 115 2.45 -10.25 12.39
C ILE A 115 2.42 -8.74 12.15
N GLU A 116 3.18 -8.25 11.17
CA GLU A 116 3.14 -6.86 10.72
C GLU A 116 3.01 -6.84 9.20
N ALA A 117 2.14 -5.96 8.72
CA ALA A 117 1.84 -5.72 7.31
C ALA A 117 1.13 -4.37 7.23
N GLU A 118 1.12 -3.73 6.06
CA GLU A 118 0.20 -2.63 5.82
C GLU A 118 -1.20 -3.20 5.61
N GLY A 119 -2.15 -2.81 6.46
CA GLY A 119 -3.52 -3.34 6.48
C GLY A 119 -3.59 -4.81 6.90
N GLY A 120 -3.19 -5.72 6.02
CA GLY A 120 -3.09 -7.16 6.28
C GLY A 120 -2.10 -7.82 5.32
N PRO A 121 -1.53 -8.99 5.70
CA PRO A 121 -0.50 -9.63 4.89
C PRO A 121 -1.06 -10.15 3.56
N THR A 122 -0.21 -10.13 2.52
CA THR A 122 -0.50 -10.86 1.29
C THR A 122 -0.49 -12.39 1.55
N PRO A 123 -1.16 -13.22 0.73
CA PRO A 123 -1.23 -14.65 0.98
C PRO A 123 0.15 -15.33 1.08
N LYS A 124 0.13 -16.54 1.65
CA LYS A 124 1.31 -17.40 1.81
C LYS A 124 1.98 -17.68 0.45
N LEU A 125 3.30 -17.58 0.42
CA LEU A 125 4.11 -17.88 -0.76
C LEU A 125 4.53 -19.37 -0.82
N SER A 126 5.27 -19.72 -1.87
CA SER A 126 5.88 -21.03 -2.07
C SER A 126 7.22 -20.91 -2.78
N ASN A 127 7.94 -22.04 -2.93
CA ASN A 127 9.13 -22.11 -3.76
C ASN A 127 8.88 -21.71 -5.23
N THR A 128 7.63 -21.69 -5.69
CA THR A 128 7.28 -21.39 -7.09
C THR A 128 6.57 -20.05 -7.28
N THR A 129 6.31 -19.30 -6.21
CA THR A 129 5.48 -18.10 -6.26
C THR A 129 6.12 -16.92 -5.55
N ALA A 130 5.94 -15.73 -6.15
CA ALA A 130 6.32 -14.43 -5.63
C ALA A 130 5.07 -13.62 -5.28
N ALA A 131 5.18 -12.71 -4.32
CA ALA A 131 4.22 -11.64 -4.14
C ALA A 131 4.63 -10.49 -5.08
N VAL A 132 3.75 -10.13 -6.02
CA VAL A 132 3.97 -9.08 -7.01
C VAL A 132 2.95 -7.97 -6.76
N ARG A 133 3.42 -6.75 -6.50
CA ARG A 133 2.53 -5.59 -6.33
C ARG A 133 1.81 -5.35 -7.67
N ALA A 134 0.48 -5.27 -7.62
CA ALA A 134 -0.37 -5.16 -8.78
C ALA A 134 -0.15 -3.83 -9.52
N ASP A 135 -0.69 -3.75 -10.74
CA ASP A 135 -0.51 -2.60 -11.64
C ASP A 135 0.97 -2.24 -11.80
N ALA A 136 1.79 -3.28 -11.99
CA ALA A 136 3.24 -3.20 -12.15
C ALA A 136 4.00 -2.47 -11.01
N GLY A 137 3.38 -2.28 -9.84
CA GLY A 137 3.93 -1.56 -8.70
C GLY A 137 3.11 -0.33 -8.29
N CYS A 138 2.17 0.13 -9.12
CA CYS A 138 1.40 1.35 -8.88
C CYS A 138 0.24 1.17 -7.91
N ARG A 139 -0.23 -0.06 -7.67
CA ARG A 139 -1.28 -0.29 -6.68
C ARG A 139 -0.70 -0.26 -5.26
N ASP A 140 -0.99 0.81 -4.54
CA ASP A 140 -0.62 0.98 -3.15
C ASP A 140 -1.77 1.62 -2.36
N THR A 141 -2.62 0.77 -1.78
CA THR A 141 -3.78 1.19 -0.97
C THR A 141 -3.49 1.07 0.53
N SER A 142 -2.22 0.95 0.89
CA SER A 142 -1.75 0.63 2.25
C SER A 142 -2.39 -0.66 2.78
N ASN A 143 -2.62 -1.63 1.90
CA ASN A 143 -3.16 -2.95 2.26
C ASN A 143 -2.51 -4.04 1.41
N ASN A 144 -1.52 -4.74 1.97
CA ASN A 144 -0.77 -5.73 1.20
C ASN A 144 -1.65 -6.87 0.65
N ALA A 145 -2.74 -7.23 1.34
CA ALA A 145 -3.68 -8.25 0.87
C ALA A 145 -4.47 -7.82 -0.39
N ALA A 146 -4.67 -6.51 -0.60
CA ALA A 146 -5.34 -5.95 -1.77
C ALA A 146 -4.37 -5.55 -2.89
N ASP A 147 -3.13 -5.22 -2.51
CA ASP A 147 -2.14 -4.63 -3.40
C ASP A 147 -1.23 -5.66 -4.07
N PHE A 148 -1.09 -6.87 -3.50
CA PHE A 148 -0.21 -7.90 -4.02
C PHE A 148 -0.96 -9.12 -4.56
N GLU A 149 -0.48 -9.62 -5.69
CA GLU A 149 -0.92 -10.85 -6.32
C GLU A 149 0.15 -11.95 -6.19
N ILE A 150 -0.29 -13.20 -6.05
CA ILE A 150 0.60 -14.37 -5.99
C ILE A 150 0.81 -14.92 -7.39
N ASN A 151 1.99 -14.68 -7.95
CA ASN A 151 2.32 -15.01 -9.33
C ASN A 151 3.65 -15.76 -9.42
N THR A 152 3.97 -16.31 -10.60
CA THR A 152 5.32 -16.81 -10.87
C THR A 152 6.33 -15.65 -10.76
N PRO A 153 7.51 -15.85 -10.17
CA PRO A 153 8.51 -14.79 -10.06
C PRO A 153 8.92 -14.22 -11.44
N ARG A 154 8.84 -12.89 -11.60
CA ARG A 154 9.23 -12.16 -12.82
C ARG A 154 9.97 -10.86 -12.44
N PRO A 155 11.22 -10.95 -11.97
CA PRO A 155 11.96 -9.80 -11.46
C PRO A 155 12.33 -8.81 -12.57
N ARG A 156 12.39 -7.52 -12.23
CA ARG A 156 12.73 -6.38 -13.08
C ARG A 156 13.81 -5.54 -12.40
N ASN A 157 14.90 -5.29 -13.12
CA ASN A 157 15.98 -4.41 -12.69
C ASN A 157 15.84 -3.02 -13.33
N SER A 158 16.81 -2.14 -13.09
CA SER A 158 16.84 -0.77 -13.62
C SER A 158 16.78 -0.64 -15.14
N SER A 159 17.09 -1.72 -15.88
CA SER A 159 17.01 -1.76 -17.35
C SER A 159 15.62 -2.12 -17.88
N ALA A 160 14.67 -2.50 -17.01
CA ALA A 160 13.29 -2.71 -17.41
C ALA A 160 12.66 -1.41 -17.93
N PRO A 161 11.65 -1.47 -18.83
CA PRO A 161 10.92 -0.28 -19.26
C PRO A 161 10.26 0.49 -18.11
N GLU A 162 10.01 1.78 -18.33
CA GLU A 162 9.20 2.62 -17.45
C GLU A 162 7.75 2.14 -17.38
N TYR A 163 7.13 2.29 -16.20
CA TYR A 163 5.69 2.06 -16.04
C TYR A 163 5.04 3.23 -15.30
N THR A 164 4.31 4.05 -16.03
CA THR A 164 3.60 5.22 -15.49
C THR A 164 2.32 4.77 -14.78
N CYS A 165 2.12 5.20 -13.54
CA CYS A 165 0.91 4.90 -12.81
C CYS A 165 -0.28 5.66 -13.40
N SER A 166 -1.30 4.91 -13.83
CA SER A 166 -2.52 5.52 -14.35
C SER A 166 -3.38 5.99 -13.18
N GLY A 167 -3.45 7.31 -12.97
CA GLY A 167 -4.35 7.90 -11.97
C GLY A 167 -3.69 8.31 -10.66
N VAL A 168 -2.61 9.08 -10.74
CA VAL A 168 -2.56 10.46 -10.21
C VAL A 168 -1.73 11.23 -11.22
N ASP A 169 -2.31 12.21 -11.90
CA ASP A 169 -1.48 13.31 -12.40
C ASP A 169 -0.64 13.77 -11.20
N PRO A 170 0.65 14.12 -11.38
CA PRO A 170 1.37 14.76 -10.29
C PRO A 170 0.46 15.88 -9.80
N ILE A 171 0.17 15.91 -8.50
CA ILE A 171 -0.19 17.18 -7.88
C ILE A 171 1.05 18.00 -8.19
N GLU A 172 0.97 18.80 -9.25
CA GLU A 172 1.88 19.90 -9.52
C GLU A 172 2.03 20.55 -8.15
N THR A 173 3.18 20.36 -7.52
CA THR A 173 3.56 21.17 -6.38
C THR A 173 3.39 22.58 -6.93
N PRO A 174 2.47 23.41 -6.40
CA PRO A 174 2.18 24.69 -7.01
C PRO A 174 3.53 25.37 -7.16
N THR A 175 3.99 25.48 -8.40
CA THR A 175 5.15 26.29 -8.71
C THR A 175 4.72 27.64 -8.17
N GLU A 176 5.45 28.18 -7.19
CA GLU A 176 5.20 29.54 -6.75
C GLU A 176 5.39 30.42 -7.99
N THR A 177 4.29 30.71 -8.67
CA THR A 177 4.23 31.76 -9.66
C THR A 177 4.62 33.00 -8.89
N LEU A 178 5.84 33.48 -9.13
CA LEU A 178 6.31 34.73 -8.58
C LEU A 178 5.21 35.75 -8.86
N THR A 179 4.53 36.17 -7.79
CA THR A 179 3.52 37.21 -7.88
C THR A 179 4.28 38.44 -8.32
N GLU A 180 4.00 38.94 -9.53
CA GLU A 180 4.60 40.18 -9.99
C GLU A 180 4.40 41.24 -8.91
N THR A 181 5.52 41.85 -8.50
CA THR A 181 5.48 42.95 -7.53
C THR A 181 4.53 44.00 -8.09
N PRO A 182 3.48 44.42 -7.34
CA PRO A 182 2.53 45.38 -7.86
C PRO A 182 3.28 46.65 -8.25
N THR A 183 3.17 47.03 -9.53
CA THR A 183 3.67 48.31 -10.01
C THR A 183 2.88 49.40 -9.26
N GLU A 184 3.59 50.31 -8.59
CA GLU A 184 2.96 51.42 -7.87
C GLU A 184 2.06 52.22 -8.82
N THR A 185 0.76 52.20 -8.55
CA THR A 185 -0.24 53.04 -9.23
C THR A 185 0.08 54.51 -8.92
N PRO A 186 0.24 55.40 -9.91
CA PRO A 186 0.55 56.79 -9.65
C PRO A 186 -0.57 57.45 -8.83
N THR A 187 -0.19 58.09 -7.72
CA THR A 187 -1.05 58.85 -6.83
C THR A 187 -1.86 59.90 -7.62
N PRO A 188 -3.21 59.91 -7.52
CA PRO A 188 -4.01 60.93 -8.20
C PRO A 188 -3.72 62.30 -7.58
N THR A 189 -3.41 63.27 -8.43
CA THR A 189 -3.30 64.69 -8.05
C THR A 189 -4.70 65.22 -7.75
N SER A 190 -4.90 65.85 -6.60
CA SER A 190 -6.20 66.42 -6.20
C SER A 190 -6.60 67.58 -7.10
N THR A 191 -7.72 67.42 -7.80
CA THR A 191 -8.39 68.49 -8.55
C THR A 191 -9.29 69.29 -7.61
N GLU A 192 -9.17 70.62 -7.65
CA GLU A 192 -9.96 71.56 -6.84
C GLU A 192 -11.47 71.39 -7.04
N THR A 193 -12.21 71.41 -5.93
CA THR A 193 -13.66 71.28 -5.83
C THR A 193 -14.38 72.52 -6.40
N PRO A 194 -15.35 72.39 -7.32
CA PRO A 194 -16.15 73.53 -7.77
C PRO A 194 -17.22 73.91 -6.75
N THR A 195 -17.37 75.21 -6.51
CA THR A 195 -18.34 75.86 -5.63
C THR A 195 -19.79 75.57 -6.05
N GLU A 196 -20.62 75.12 -5.10
CA GLU A 196 -22.03 74.80 -5.31
C GLU A 196 -22.90 76.07 -5.43
N ILE A 197 -23.77 76.13 -6.45
CA ILE A 197 -24.78 77.17 -6.63
C ILE A 197 -26.12 76.63 -6.10
N ILE A 198 -26.69 77.31 -5.12
CA ILE A 198 -27.97 76.96 -4.48
C ILE A 198 -29.13 77.46 -5.36
N VAL A 199 -30.05 76.56 -5.72
CA VAL A 199 -31.33 76.88 -6.39
C VAL A 199 -32.47 76.41 -5.47
N PRO A 200 -33.48 77.25 -5.15
CA PRO A 200 -34.56 76.83 -4.26
C PRO A 200 -35.83 76.35 -5.00
N THR A 201 -36.66 75.63 -4.22
CA THR A 201 -38.12 75.44 -4.31
C THR A 201 -38.63 74.43 -5.37
N GLU A 202 -39.69 73.61 -5.18
CA GLU A 202 -41.00 73.89 -4.57
C GLU A 202 -41.57 72.77 -3.67
N THR A 203 -42.44 73.20 -2.77
CA THR A 203 -43.18 72.44 -1.76
C THR A 203 -44.48 71.89 -2.34
N SER A 204 -44.86 70.64 -2.04
CA SER A 204 -46.24 70.16 -2.26
C SER A 204 -46.83 69.49 -1.01
N THR A 205 -47.99 70.01 -0.63
CA THR A 205 -48.80 69.75 0.57
C THR A 205 -49.58 68.42 0.50
N ALA A 206 -49.83 67.86 1.69
CA ALA A 206 -50.47 66.58 1.96
C ALA A 206 -51.95 66.44 1.51
N THR A 207 -52.39 65.19 1.33
CA THR A 207 -53.80 64.78 1.35
C THR A 207 -53.92 63.49 2.18
N ALA A 208 -54.94 63.41 3.03
CA ALA A 208 -55.10 62.38 4.06
C ALA A 208 -56.29 61.43 3.79
N THR A 209 -56.21 60.23 4.42
CA THR A 209 -57.33 59.42 4.98
C THR A 209 -58.06 58.48 3.98
N PRO A 210 -58.58 57.27 4.35
CA PRO A 210 -58.90 56.72 5.70
C PRO A 210 -58.35 55.33 6.09
N THR A 211 -58.45 55.11 7.41
CA THR A 211 -58.22 53.93 8.26
C THR A 211 -59.36 52.90 8.23
N PHE A 212 -59.06 51.59 8.31
CA PHE A 212 -59.91 50.50 8.83
C PHE A 212 -59.04 49.34 9.40
N PRO A 213 -59.59 48.43 10.26
CA PRO A 213 -58.95 48.00 11.49
C PRO A 213 -58.22 46.64 11.45
N SER A 214 -57.44 46.43 12.51
CA SER A 214 -56.53 45.32 12.81
C SER A 214 -57.13 43.92 12.71
N VAL A 215 -56.33 42.98 12.16
CA VAL A 215 -56.53 41.53 12.30
C VAL A 215 -55.28 40.94 12.94
N ASP A 216 -55.51 40.23 14.05
CA ASP A 216 -54.55 39.48 14.85
C ASP A 216 -53.61 38.63 13.99
N THR A 217 -52.30 38.80 14.16
CA THR A 217 -51.30 37.89 13.58
C THR A 217 -50.64 37.13 14.71
N ALA A 218 -50.81 35.80 14.66
CA ALA A 218 -50.44 34.84 15.67
C ALA A 218 -48.93 34.81 15.98
N THR A 219 -48.63 34.71 17.27
CA THR A 219 -47.32 34.36 17.85
C THR A 219 -46.82 33.01 17.31
N PRO A 220 -45.58 32.89 16.82
CA PRO A 220 -45.03 31.60 16.44
C PRO A 220 -44.82 30.71 17.69
N THR A 221 -45.48 29.56 17.69
CA THR A 221 -45.31 28.49 18.69
C THR A 221 -43.94 27.82 18.52
N ALA A 222 -43.18 27.72 19.61
CA ALA A 222 -41.90 27.02 19.64
C ALA A 222 -42.11 25.51 19.37
N THR A 223 -41.38 25.00 18.38
CA THR A 223 -41.31 23.57 18.06
C THR A 223 -40.48 22.84 19.13
N ALA A 224 -41.04 21.79 19.72
CA ALA A 224 -40.37 20.96 20.71
C ALA A 224 -39.26 20.11 20.07
N THR A 225 -38.05 20.23 20.61
CA THR A 225 -36.91 19.36 20.32
C THR A 225 -37.14 17.98 20.92
N ALA A 226 -37.05 16.92 20.12
CA ALA A 226 -37.14 15.54 20.59
C ALA A 226 -35.84 15.14 21.31
N THR A 227 -35.94 14.88 22.62
CA THR A 227 -34.87 14.28 23.42
C THR A 227 -34.95 12.76 23.27
N TYR A 228 -33.94 12.15 22.64
CA TYR A 228 -33.80 10.70 22.59
C TYR A 228 -33.42 10.15 23.96
N LEU A 229 -34.27 9.29 24.52
CA LEU A 229 -33.94 8.44 25.67
C LEU A 229 -33.21 7.18 25.16
N PRO A 230 -32.10 6.75 25.78
CA PRO A 230 -31.45 5.49 25.42
C PRO A 230 -32.32 4.29 25.83
N LEU A 231 -32.38 3.29 24.94
CA LEU A 231 -33.05 2.00 25.18
C LEU A 231 -32.28 1.18 26.22
N PRO A 232 -32.95 0.41 27.11
CA PRO A 232 -32.28 -0.51 28.01
C PRO A 232 -31.69 -1.73 27.27
N ASP A 233 -30.47 -2.11 27.65
CA ASP A 233 -29.75 -3.26 27.10
C ASP A 233 -30.53 -4.57 27.27
N THR A 234 -30.63 -5.32 26.16
CA THR A 234 -31.21 -6.67 26.15
C THR A 234 -30.11 -7.68 26.50
N PRO A 235 -30.26 -8.52 27.54
CA PRO A 235 -29.25 -9.53 27.86
C PRO A 235 -29.22 -10.62 26.77
N THR A 236 -28.04 -10.80 26.17
CA THR A 236 -27.77 -11.90 25.22
C THR A 236 -27.64 -13.22 25.99
N ALA A 237 -28.46 -14.20 25.61
CA ALA A 237 -28.40 -15.54 26.18
C ALA A 237 -27.14 -16.28 25.70
N THR A 238 -26.31 -16.71 26.64
CA THR A 238 -25.16 -17.60 26.43
C THR A 238 -25.65 -19.00 26.08
N ALA A 239 -25.45 -19.44 24.83
CA ALA A 239 -25.67 -20.83 24.45
C ALA A 239 -24.51 -21.71 24.97
N THR A 240 -24.82 -22.62 25.87
CA THR A 240 -23.95 -23.69 26.37
C THR A 240 -23.73 -24.78 25.32
N SER A 241 -22.50 -25.27 25.25
CA SER A 241 -22.01 -26.30 24.33
C SER A 241 -22.75 -27.64 24.43
N SER A 242 -23.11 -28.20 23.28
CA SER A 242 -23.67 -29.55 23.08
C SER A 242 -22.56 -30.62 22.97
N PRO A 243 -22.78 -31.88 23.39
CA PRO A 243 -21.70 -32.80 23.77
C PRO A 243 -21.03 -33.58 22.61
N THR A 244 -19.77 -33.90 22.91
CA THR A 244 -18.82 -34.86 22.32
C THR A 244 -19.42 -36.08 21.60
N ALA A 245 -19.03 -36.29 20.34
CA ALA A 245 -19.21 -37.55 19.62
C ALA A 245 -18.10 -38.57 19.99
N PRO A 246 -18.40 -39.87 20.13
CA PRO A 246 -17.40 -40.91 20.37
C PRO A 246 -16.63 -41.27 19.08
N PRO A 247 -15.37 -41.73 19.17
CA PRO A 247 -14.57 -42.07 17.99
C PRO A 247 -15.09 -43.33 17.28
N THR A 248 -15.21 -43.24 15.95
CA THR A 248 -15.49 -44.37 15.06
C THR A 248 -14.28 -45.31 15.00
N ALA A 249 -14.53 -46.61 15.14
CA ALA A 249 -13.55 -47.68 15.17
C ALA A 249 -12.72 -47.77 13.88
N VAL A 250 -11.41 -47.92 14.04
CA VAL A 250 -10.43 -48.24 12.99
C VAL A 250 -10.61 -49.70 12.59
N ALA A 251 -11.03 -49.95 11.36
CA ALA A 251 -10.99 -51.28 10.77
C ALA A 251 -9.54 -51.58 10.31
N VAL A 252 -8.91 -52.52 11.00
CA VAL A 252 -7.60 -53.10 10.66
C VAL A 252 -7.77 -53.93 9.38
N VAL A 253 -7.11 -53.50 8.30
CA VAL A 253 -6.94 -54.31 7.09
C VAL A 253 -5.77 -55.27 7.32
N PRO A 254 -5.96 -56.60 7.28
CA PRO A 254 -4.84 -57.53 7.34
C PRO A 254 -4.09 -57.56 6.00
N CYS A 255 -2.79 -57.30 6.09
CA CYS A 255 -1.78 -57.52 5.07
C CYS A 255 -1.68 -59.03 4.73
N PRO A 256 -1.75 -59.44 3.44
CA PRO A 256 -1.29 -60.75 3.04
C PRO A 256 0.20 -60.73 2.67
N ALA A 257 0.92 -61.54 3.44
CA ALA A 257 2.22 -62.16 3.22
C ALA A 257 2.98 -61.91 1.90
N THR A 258 4.21 -61.48 2.11
CA THR A 258 5.41 -61.62 1.29
C THR A 258 5.56 -62.98 0.60
N LEU A 259 5.82 -62.97 -0.71
CA LEU A 259 6.58 -64.01 -1.41
C LEU A 259 7.63 -63.33 -2.31
N SER A 260 8.89 -63.38 -1.86
CA SER A 260 10.10 -63.34 -2.69
C SER A 260 10.61 -64.78 -2.73
N PRO A 261 11.19 -65.31 -3.82
CA PRO A 261 12.49 -64.83 -4.32
C PRO A 261 12.69 -64.95 -5.85
N ALA A 262 13.68 -64.23 -6.38
CA ALA A 262 14.70 -64.77 -7.31
C ALA A 262 15.56 -63.63 -7.86
N THR A 263 16.68 -63.39 -7.18
CA THR A 263 17.83 -62.67 -7.70
C THR A 263 18.46 -63.50 -8.82
N SER A 264 18.44 -63.03 -10.07
CA SER A 264 19.34 -63.52 -11.11
C SER A 264 20.28 -62.38 -11.51
N LEU A 265 21.46 -62.40 -10.89
CA LEU A 265 22.62 -61.60 -11.29
C LEU A 265 23.15 -62.17 -12.60
N HIS A 266 23.05 -61.41 -13.69
CA HIS A 266 23.92 -61.61 -14.85
C HIS A 266 25.20 -60.82 -14.64
N ARG A 267 26.30 -61.57 -14.48
CA ARG A 267 27.67 -61.10 -14.52
C ARG A 267 28.11 -61.10 -15.98
N THR A 268 28.52 -59.95 -16.49
CA THR A 268 29.21 -59.83 -17.78
C THR A 268 30.69 -59.58 -17.48
N GLU A 269 31.54 -60.57 -17.75
CA GLU A 269 32.99 -60.41 -17.88
C GLU A 269 33.45 -61.15 -19.14
N ARG A 270 33.65 -60.39 -20.22
CA ARG A 270 34.83 -60.33 -21.10
C ARG A 270 34.46 -59.68 -22.42
#